data_AF-A0A6A6KDN7-F1
#
_entry.id   AF-A0A6A6KDN7-F1
#
_cell.length_a   1.000
_cell.length_b   1.000
_cell.length_c   1.000
_cell.angle_alpha   90.00
_cell.angle_beta   90.00
_cell.angle_gamma   90.00
#
_symmetry.space_group_name_H-M   'P 1'
#
loop_
_entity.id
_entity.type
_entity.pdbx_description
1 polymer ?
#
loop_
_entity_poly.entity_id
_entity_poly.type
_entity_poly.pdbx_seq_one_letter_code
_entity_poly.pdbx_strand_id
1 'polypeptide(L)'
;MGVCFIWAYRFGNIPREGEDGRWVWIGLLGAELWFGLYWLLTQALRWNQVYRWTFKDRLYHRFHRRAPIMVINTVFSVMAYDYPAKKLSVYLSDDGGSNLTFYALLEASNFARYWIPYCKKFKVEPRSPAAYFASGTNPNHYGETTAIKVILNSESFAQRDKVSHIGVHIV
;
A
#
# COMPACT_ATOMS: atom_id res chain seq x y z
N MET A 1 -25.23 31.05 -9.78
CA MET A 1 -26.16 32.18 -10.08
C MET A 1 -26.55 32.24 -11.55
N GLY A 2 -25.62 32.25 -12.52
CA GLY A 2 -25.96 32.31 -13.96
C GLY A 2 -26.88 31.19 -14.48
N VAL A 3 -26.67 29.93 -14.06
CA VAL A 3 -27.49 28.79 -14.48
C VAL A 3 -28.97 28.93 -14.07
N CYS A 4 -29.23 29.47 -12.88
CA CYS A 4 -30.61 29.67 -12.39
C CYS A 4 -31.36 30.75 -13.18
N PHE A 5 -30.67 31.82 -13.62
CA PHE A 5 -31.27 32.87 -14.45
C PHE A 5 -31.64 32.36 -15.85
N ILE A 6 -30.79 31.51 -16.44
CA ILE A 6 -31.05 30.87 -17.73
C ILE A 6 -32.29 29.97 -17.64
N TRP A 7 -32.39 29.16 -16.58
CA TRP A 7 -33.57 28.31 -16.36
C TRP A 7 -34.85 29.13 -16.15
N ALA A 8 -34.80 30.20 -15.34
CA ALA A 8 -35.95 31.06 -15.12
C ALA A 8 -36.43 31.75 -16.42
N TYR A 9 -35.50 32.22 -17.25
CA TYR A 9 -35.81 32.79 -18.56
C TYR A 9 -36.42 31.75 -19.51
N ARG A 10 -35.92 30.51 -19.49
CA ARG A 10 -36.50 29.42 -20.30
C ARG A 10 -37.92 29.11 -19.84
N PHE A 11 -38.15 28.86 -18.54
CA PHE A 11 -39.49 28.57 -18.02
C PHE A 11 -40.51 29.68 -18.31
N GLY A 12 -40.10 30.95 -18.33
CA GLY A 12 -40.98 32.08 -18.69
C GLY A 12 -41.34 32.17 -20.18
N ASN A 13 -40.56 31.54 -21.07
CA ASN A 13 -40.72 31.61 -22.52
C ASN A 13 -41.08 30.24 -23.15
N ILE A 14 -41.91 29.45 -22.46
CA ILE A 14 -42.40 28.17 -22.98
C ILE A 14 -43.31 28.42 -24.20
N PRO A 15 -43.02 27.80 -25.37
CA PRO A 15 -43.88 27.88 -26.56
C PRO A 15 -45.31 27.40 -26.27
N ARG A 16 -46.30 28.07 -26.87
CA ARG A 16 -47.72 27.73 -26.67
C ARG A 16 -48.07 26.42 -27.38
N GLU A 17 -49.17 25.81 -26.96
CA GLU A 17 -49.62 24.55 -27.55
C GLU A 17 -49.98 24.75 -29.04
N GLY A 18 -49.23 24.09 -29.93
CA GLY A 18 -49.45 24.13 -31.38
C GLY A 18 -48.35 24.83 -32.21
N GLU A 19 -47.32 25.39 -31.58
CA GLU A 19 -46.18 25.99 -32.30
C GLU A 19 -45.16 24.94 -32.78
N ASP A 20 -44.74 25.07 -34.04
CA ASP A 20 -43.70 24.23 -34.64
C ASP A 20 -42.38 24.37 -33.84
N GLY A 21 -41.85 23.24 -33.35
CA GLY A 21 -40.58 23.22 -32.60
C GLY A 21 -40.71 23.11 -31.08
N ARG A 22 -41.92 23.01 -30.50
CA ARG A 22 -42.13 22.80 -29.06
C ARG A 22 -41.34 21.61 -28.49
N TRP A 23 -41.30 20.49 -29.20
CA TRP A 23 -40.56 19.29 -28.79
C TRP A 23 -39.03 19.50 -28.76
N VAL A 24 -38.50 20.25 -29.73
CA VAL A 24 -37.08 20.61 -29.77
C VAL A 24 -36.73 21.50 -28.58
N TRP A 25 -37.61 22.45 -28.27
CA TRP A 25 -37.45 23.36 -27.15
C TRP A 25 -37.51 22.63 -25.78
N ILE A 26 -38.42 21.66 -25.62
CA ILE A 26 -38.49 20.78 -24.44
C ILE A 26 -37.22 19.92 -24.33
N GLY A 27 -36.75 19.35 -25.44
CA GLY A 27 -35.50 18.57 -25.46
C GLY A 27 -34.29 19.40 -25.04
N LEU A 28 -34.20 20.65 -25.50
CA LEU A 28 -33.15 21.59 -25.13
C LEU A 28 -33.21 21.93 -23.63
N LEU A 29 -34.40 22.17 -23.08
CA LEU A 29 -34.61 22.39 -21.65
C LEU A 29 -34.20 21.16 -20.83
N GLY A 30 -34.53 19.95 -21.29
CA GLY A 30 -34.13 18.69 -20.65
C GLY A 30 -32.61 18.51 -20.61
N ALA A 31 -31.91 18.81 -21.70
CA ALA A 31 -30.45 18.77 -21.75
C ALA A 31 -29.81 19.80 -20.79
N GLU A 32 -30.32 21.03 -20.76
CA GLU A 32 -29.84 22.10 -19.87
C GLU A 32 -30.02 21.73 -18.38
N LEU A 33 -31.16 21.11 -18.01
CA LEU A 33 -31.40 20.60 -16.65
C LEU A 33 -30.44 19.46 -16.29
N TRP A 34 -30.23 18.52 -17.21
CA TRP A 34 -29.33 17.37 -17.00
C TRP A 34 -27.88 17.81 -16.78
N PHE A 35 -27.35 18.68 -17.64
CA PHE A 35 -25.99 19.20 -17.51
C PHE A 35 -25.82 20.08 -16.26
N GLY A 36 -26.82 20.89 -15.90
CA GLY A 36 -26.76 21.68 -14.67
C GLY A 36 -26.82 20.84 -13.40
N LEU A 37 -27.63 19.77 -13.38
CA LEU A 37 -27.65 18.80 -12.28
C LEU A 37 -26.31 18.06 -12.15
N TYR A 38 -25.74 17.61 -13.27
CA TYR A 38 -24.41 17.00 -13.31
C TYR A 38 -23.33 17.94 -12.75
N TRP A 39 -23.36 19.22 -13.15
CA TRP A 39 -22.45 20.21 -12.63
C TRP A 39 -22.63 20.43 -11.13
N LEU A 40 -23.86 20.54 -10.63
CA LEU A 40 -24.14 20.74 -9.21
C LEU A 40 -23.65 19.55 -8.35
N LEU A 41 -23.90 18.31 -8.81
CA LEU A 41 -23.41 17.10 -8.15
C LEU A 41 -21.88 17.05 -8.10
N THR A 42 -21.20 17.37 -9.19
CA THR A 42 -19.73 17.39 -9.25
C THR A 42 -19.13 18.51 -8.39
N GLN A 43 -19.78 19.67 -8.28
CA GLN A 43 -19.35 20.73 -7.35
C GLN A 43 -19.57 20.34 -5.88
N ALA A 44 -20.67 19.66 -5.56
CA ALA A 44 -20.93 19.17 -4.21
C ALA A 44 -19.86 18.17 -3.74
N LEU A 45 -19.39 17.29 -4.64
CA LEU A 45 -18.29 16.36 -4.35
C LEU A 45 -16.94 17.07 -4.17
N ARG A 46 -16.77 18.26 -4.76
CA ARG A 46 -15.56 19.08 -4.61
C ARG A 46 -15.56 19.95 -3.36
N TRP A 47 -16.71 20.10 -2.68
CA TRP A 47 -16.85 21.02 -1.55
C TRP A 47 -16.12 20.55 -0.28
N ASN A 48 -15.76 19.27 -0.17
CA ASN A 48 -14.98 18.75 0.94
C ASN A 48 -13.55 18.39 0.52
N GLN A 49 -12.77 19.40 0.12
CA GLN A 49 -11.34 19.24 -0.09
C GLN A 49 -10.63 19.02 1.26
N VAL A 50 -10.42 17.76 1.60
CA VAL A 50 -9.62 17.37 2.77
C VAL A 50 -8.14 17.61 2.45
N TYR A 51 -7.59 18.68 3.01
CA TYR A 51 -6.15 18.94 2.95
C TYR A 51 -5.41 18.04 3.96
N ARG A 52 -4.56 17.14 3.45
CA ARG A 52 -3.68 16.29 4.26
C ARG A 52 -2.25 16.81 4.17
N TRP A 53 -1.73 17.32 5.28
CA TRP A 53 -0.30 17.62 5.42
C TRP A 53 0.45 16.34 5.79
N THR A 54 1.55 16.05 5.09
CA THR A 54 2.38 14.88 5.37
C THR A 54 3.65 15.28 6.12
N PHE A 55 3.89 14.68 7.28
CA PHE A 55 5.10 14.92 8.09
C PHE A 55 6.25 14.05 7.60
N LYS A 56 7.02 14.55 6.62
CA LYS A 56 8.11 13.78 5.98
C LYS A 56 9.17 13.30 6.97
N ASP A 57 9.53 14.10 7.97
CA ASP A 57 10.61 13.73 8.91
C ASP A 57 10.23 12.55 9.81
N ARG A 58 8.98 12.53 10.28
CA ARG A 58 8.44 11.41 11.06
C ARG A 58 8.27 10.16 10.21
N LEU A 59 7.91 10.34 8.93
CA LEU A 59 7.83 9.26 7.96
C LEU A 59 9.22 8.65 7.73
N TYR A 60 10.21 9.47 7.42
CA TYR A 60 11.57 9.04 7.10
C TYR A 60 12.17 8.22 8.25
N HIS A 61 12.12 8.73 9.49
CA HIS A 61 12.66 8.00 10.64
C HIS A 61 11.98 6.64 10.87
N ARG A 62 10.67 6.54 10.64
CA ARG A 62 9.93 5.29 10.84
C ARG A 62 10.14 4.31 9.69
N PHE A 63 10.12 4.78 8.45
CA PHE A 63 10.32 3.97 7.26
C PHE A 63 11.75 3.46 7.17
N HIS A 64 12.73 4.32 7.38
CA HIS A 64 14.14 3.95 7.33
C HIS A 64 14.49 2.81 8.31
N ARG A 65 13.87 2.79 9.49
CA ARG A 65 14.13 1.75 10.51
C ARG A 65 13.23 0.52 10.40
N ARG A 66 11.96 0.66 10.02
CA ARG A 66 10.98 -0.44 10.12
C ARG A 66 10.57 -1.04 8.77
N ALA A 67 10.71 -0.31 7.67
CA ALA A 67 10.25 -0.79 6.37
C ALA A 67 11.02 -2.02 5.88
N PRO A 68 12.37 -2.07 5.90
CA PRO A 68 13.10 -3.24 5.40
C PRO A 68 12.78 -4.51 6.19
N ILE A 69 12.72 -4.40 7.52
CA ILE A 69 12.41 -5.55 8.40
C ILE A 69 10.98 -6.07 8.16
N MET A 70 10.02 -5.18 7.94
CA MET A 70 8.64 -5.58 7.65
C MET A 70 8.54 -6.29 6.30
N VAL A 71 9.20 -5.75 5.27
CA VAL A 71 9.26 -6.33 3.92
C VAL A 71 9.94 -7.70 3.94
N ILE A 72 11.05 -7.86 4.67
CA ILE A 72 11.72 -9.15 4.79
C ILE A 72 10.81 -10.19 5.46
N ASN A 73 10.10 -9.81 6.52
CA ASN A 73 9.19 -10.71 7.24
C ASN A 73 8.03 -11.20 6.37
N THR A 74 7.51 -10.36 5.47
CA THR A 74 6.48 -10.76 4.51
C THR A 74 7.07 -11.64 3.42
N VAL A 75 8.25 -11.31 2.89
CA VAL A 75 8.97 -12.14 1.91
C VAL A 75 9.24 -13.53 2.48
N PHE A 76 9.67 -13.67 3.73
CA PHE A 76 9.82 -14.98 4.38
C PHE A 76 8.51 -15.75 4.50
N SER A 77 7.42 -15.07 4.86
CA SER A 77 6.11 -15.71 4.94
C SER A 77 5.67 -16.29 3.59
N VAL A 78 5.98 -15.59 2.48
CA VAL A 78 5.68 -16.06 1.12
C VAL A 78 6.64 -17.17 0.69
N MET A 79 7.95 -17.04 0.94
CA MET A 79 8.94 -18.05 0.56
C MET A 79 8.76 -19.38 1.32
N ALA A 80 8.27 -19.32 2.56
CA ALA A 80 7.96 -20.49 3.38
C ALA A 80 6.55 -21.05 3.13
N TYR A 81 5.83 -20.53 2.13
CA TYR A 81 4.52 -21.04 1.76
C TYR A 81 4.60 -22.50 1.28
N ASP A 82 3.55 -23.29 1.55
CA ASP A 82 3.51 -24.70 1.21
C ASP A 82 3.17 -24.90 -0.28
N TYR A 83 4.16 -24.59 -1.13
CA TYR A 83 4.05 -24.72 -2.57
C TYR A 83 5.33 -25.36 -3.15
N PRO A 84 5.23 -26.13 -4.25
CA PRO A 84 6.40 -26.72 -4.88
C PRO A 84 7.42 -25.65 -5.27
N ALA A 85 8.67 -25.80 -4.82
CA ALA A 85 9.72 -24.80 -5.03
C ALA A 85 9.96 -24.48 -6.52
N LYS A 86 9.76 -25.46 -7.41
CA LYS A 86 9.89 -25.26 -8.87
C LYS A 86 8.80 -24.38 -9.48
N LYS A 87 7.72 -24.11 -8.74
CA LYS A 87 6.57 -23.30 -9.19
C LYS A 87 6.40 -22.01 -8.38
N LEU A 88 7.19 -21.81 -7.32
CA LEU A 88 7.14 -20.61 -6.49
C LEU A 88 8.28 -19.68 -6.88
N SER A 89 7.94 -18.53 -7.46
CA SER A 89 8.86 -17.40 -7.63
C SER A 89 8.29 -16.21 -6.88
N VAL A 90 9.16 -15.52 -6.14
CA VAL A 90 8.80 -14.32 -5.36
C VAL A 90 9.50 -13.14 -5.98
N TYR A 91 8.72 -12.14 -6.40
CA TYR A 91 9.22 -10.89 -6.96
C TYR A 91 8.96 -9.77 -5.96
N LEU A 92 9.98 -8.94 -5.74
CA LEU A 92 9.85 -7.73 -4.94
C LEU A 92 10.18 -6.53 -5.83
N SER A 93 9.21 -5.63 -5.99
CA SER A 93 9.41 -4.32 -6.61
C SER A 93 9.63 -3.29 -5.50
N ASP A 94 10.78 -2.62 -5.51
CA ASP A 94 11.07 -1.50 -4.61
C ASP A 94 11.17 -0.22 -5.43
N ASP A 95 10.10 0.57 -5.45
CA ASP A 95 10.05 1.85 -6.16
C ASP A 95 10.99 2.90 -5.55
N GLY A 96 11.40 2.70 -4.29
CA GLY A 96 12.33 3.59 -3.59
C GLY A 96 13.80 3.30 -3.90
N GLY A 97 14.12 2.14 -4.47
CA GLY A 97 15.49 1.74 -4.85
C GLY A 97 16.53 1.96 -3.76
N SER A 98 16.18 1.79 -2.48
CA SER A 98 17.08 2.18 -1.39
C SER A 98 18.15 1.13 -1.13
N ASN A 99 19.41 1.57 -0.92
CA ASN A 99 20.52 0.67 -0.58
C ASN A 99 20.19 -0.18 0.66
N LEU A 100 19.40 0.36 1.59
CA LEU A 100 18.98 -0.35 2.80
C LEU A 100 18.12 -1.56 2.47
N THR A 101 17.11 -1.40 1.61
CA THR A 101 16.24 -2.51 1.19
C THR A 101 17.05 -3.59 0.48
N PHE A 102 17.98 -3.18 -0.38
CA PHE A 102 18.88 -4.10 -1.08
C PHE A 102 19.73 -4.94 -0.13
N TYR A 103 20.49 -4.30 0.78
CA TYR A 103 21.30 -5.04 1.75
C TYR A 103 20.46 -5.86 2.72
N ALA A 104 19.27 -5.37 3.10
CA ALA A 104 18.35 -6.15 3.94
C ALA A 104 17.96 -7.46 3.26
N LEU A 105 17.60 -7.40 1.98
CA LEU A 105 17.21 -8.58 1.21
C LEU A 105 18.38 -9.51 0.95
N LEU A 106 19.58 -8.97 0.75
CA LEU A 106 20.79 -9.76 0.59
C LEU A 106 21.05 -10.61 1.84
N GLU A 107 21.04 -10.00 3.02
CA GLU A 107 21.19 -10.75 4.28
C GLU A 107 20.01 -11.71 4.47
N ALA A 108 18.78 -11.24 4.26
CA ALA A 108 17.59 -12.10 4.35
C ALA A 108 17.67 -13.33 3.43
N SER A 109 18.30 -13.23 2.25
CA SER A 109 18.51 -14.37 1.37
C SER A 109 19.45 -15.43 1.96
N ASN A 110 20.41 -15.02 2.79
CA ASN A 110 21.28 -15.92 3.54
C ASN A 110 20.49 -16.63 4.64
N PHE A 111 19.72 -15.88 5.45
CA PHE A 111 18.86 -16.48 6.47
C PHE A 111 17.77 -17.39 5.89
N ALA A 112 17.25 -17.09 4.69
CA ALA A 112 16.23 -17.90 4.01
C ALA A 112 16.62 -19.38 3.90
N ARG A 113 17.92 -19.64 3.72
CA ARG A 113 18.48 -21.00 3.59
C ARG A 113 18.25 -21.84 4.84
N TYR A 114 18.16 -21.22 6.01
CA TYR A 114 17.90 -21.89 7.29
C TYR A 114 16.41 -21.85 7.66
N TRP A 115 15.75 -20.71 7.44
CA TRP A 115 14.35 -20.51 7.83
C TRP A 115 13.36 -21.36 7.02
N ILE A 116 13.52 -21.44 5.69
CA ILE A 116 12.56 -22.14 4.82
C ILE A 116 12.53 -23.65 5.11
N PRO A 117 13.68 -24.37 5.20
CA PRO A 117 13.66 -25.77 5.57
C PRO A 117 13.08 -26.02 6.96
N TYR A 118 13.39 -25.16 7.93
CA TYR A 118 12.82 -25.23 9.28
C TYR A 118 11.29 -25.10 9.26
N CYS A 119 10.75 -24.11 8.53
CA CYS A 119 9.31 -23.93 8.40
C CYS A 119 8.62 -25.17 7.81
N LYS A 120 9.22 -25.77 6.79
CA LYS A 120 8.70 -26.97 6.12
C LYS A 120 8.79 -28.21 6.99
N LYS A 121 9.91 -28.40 7.70
CA LYS A 121 10.16 -29.55 8.58
C LYS A 121 9.18 -29.58 9.76
N PHE A 122 8.92 -28.43 10.37
CA PHE A 122 8.09 -28.33 11.58
C PHE A 122 6.69 -27.79 11.35
N LYS A 123 6.30 -27.56 10.09
CA LYS A 123 5.01 -26.98 9.71
C LYS A 123 4.67 -25.73 10.54
N VAL A 124 5.63 -24.81 10.59
CA VAL A 124 5.59 -23.63 11.46
C VAL A 124 4.46 -22.68 11.05
N GLU A 125 3.62 -22.30 12.01
CA GLU A 125 2.59 -21.28 11.85
C GLU A 125 2.63 -20.32 13.05
N PRO A 126 2.68 -18.99 12.84
CA PRO A 126 2.80 -18.28 11.55
C PRO A 126 4.18 -18.39 10.89
N ARG A 127 4.25 -18.36 9.55
CA ARG A 127 5.49 -18.51 8.75
C ARG A 127 6.43 -17.30 8.76
N SER A 128 5.95 -16.17 9.26
CA SER A 128 6.77 -14.97 9.41
C SER A 128 7.64 -15.08 10.68
N PRO A 129 8.98 -14.92 10.59
CA PRO A 129 9.87 -15.08 11.74
C PRO A 129 9.49 -14.17 12.91
N ALA A 130 9.28 -12.87 12.66
CA ALA A 130 8.92 -11.93 13.71
C ALA A 130 7.60 -12.29 14.39
N ALA A 131 6.60 -12.75 13.62
CA ALA A 131 5.31 -13.15 14.18
C ALA A 131 5.44 -14.46 14.99
N TYR A 132 6.20 -15.44 14.50
CA TYR A 132 6.42 -16.71 15.17
C TYR A 132 7.07 -16.51 16.54
N PHE A 133 8.16 -15.73 16.59
CA PHE A 133 8.88 -15.47 17.84
C PHE A 133 8.13 -14.52 18.79
N ALA A 134 7.19 -13.71 18.29
CA ALA A 134 6.32 -12.89 19.12
C ALA A 134 5.16 -13.67 19.75
N SER A 135 4.75 -14.80 19.15
CA SER A 135 3.57 -15.57 19.58
C SER A 135 3.76 -16.33 20.90
N GLY A 136 5.01 -16.47 21.40
CA GLY A 136 5.29 -17.10 22.69
C GLY A 136 5.03 -18.62 22.73
N THR A 137 4.79 -19.25 21.58
CA THR A 137 4.63 -20.69 21.45
C THR A 137 5.90 -21.42 21.90
N ASN A 138 5.80 -22.25 22.94
CA ASN A 138 6.86 -23.18 23.35
C ASN A 138 6.99 -24.26 22.28
N PRO A 139 8.03 -24.23 21.44
CA PRO A 139 8.20 -25.26 20.42
C PRO A 139 8.68 -26.53 21.11
N ASN A 140 8.15 -27.67 20.69
CA ASN A 140 8.66 -28.99 21.09
C ASN A 140 10.15 -29.21 20.67
N HIS A 141 10.72 -28.27 19.92
CA HIS A 141 12.06 -28.29 19.34
C HIS A 141 12.88 -27.06 19.79
N TYR A 142 13.02 -26.89 21.11
CA TYR A 142 13.66 -25.71 21.70
C TYR A 142 15.09 -25.46 21.15
N GLY A 143 15.92 -26.50 20.98
CA GLY A 143 17.30 -26.35 20.50
C GLY A 143 17.44 -25.84 19.07
N GLU A 144 16.64 -26.35 18.12
CA GLU A 144 16.66 -25.84 16.73
C GLU A 144 16.05 -24.44 16.66
N THR A 145 15.04 -24.16 17.48
CA THR A 145 14.40 -22.83 17.55
C THR A 145 15.35 -21.77 18.11
N THR A 146 16.15 -22.09 19.13
CA THR A 146 17.13 -21.15 19.70
C THR A 146 18.25 -20.87 18.72
N ALA A 147 18.75 -21.89 18.00
CA ALA A 147 19.76 -21.69 16.95
C ALA A 147 19.27 -20.71 15.87
N ILE A 148 18.03 -20.89 15.38
CA ILE A 148 17.44 -19.99 14.39
C ILE A 148 17.25 -18.58 14.96
N LYS A 149 16.83 -18.46 16.22
CA LYS A 149 16.70 -17.17 16.90
C LYS A 149 18.04 -16.44 17.01
N VAL A 150 19.13 -17.16 17.27
CA VAL A 150 20.50 -16.59 17.28
C VAL A 150 20.88 -16.07 15.90
N ILE A 151 20.66 -16.85 14.84
CA ILE A 151 20.97 -16.44 13.46
C ILE A 151 20.13 -15.23 13.04
N LEU A 152 18.82 -15.24 13.33
CA LEU A 152 17.93 -14.13 13.02
C LEU A 152 18.40 -12.84 13.73
N ASN A 153 18.82 -12.95 14.99
CA ASN A 153 19.33 -11.82 15.73
C ASN A 153 20.64 -11.31 15.11
N SER A 154 21.63 -12.17 14.83
CA SER A 154 22.90 -11.74 14.24
C SER A 154 22.72 -10.98 12.92
N GLU A 155 21.81 -11.42 12.05
CA GLU A 155 21.55 -10.74 10.78
C GLU A 155 20.72 -9.46 10.94
N SER A 156 19.78 -9.43 11.89
CA SER A 156 19.02 -8.21 12.22
C SER A 156 19.90 -7.10 12.82
N PHE A 157 20.97 -7.46 13.55
CA PHE A 157 21.96 -6.52 14.10
C PHE A 157 22.92 -6.02 13.01
N ALA A 158 23.31 -6.86 12.04
CA ALA A 158 24.13 -6.43 10.90
C ALA A 158 23.48 -5.29 10.09
N GLN A 159 22.14 -5.27 10.02
CA GLN A 159 21.37 -4.19 9.40
C GLN A 159 21.42 -2.87 10.20
N ARG A 160 21.66 -2.90 11.51
CA ARG A 160 21.80 -1.69 12.34
C ARG A 160 23.19 -1.09 12.25
N ASP A 161 24.24 -1.91 12.29
CA ASP A 161 25.61 -1.43 12.40
C ASP A 161 26.19 -0.98 11.04
N LYS A 162 25.80 -1.62 9.92
CA LYS A 162 26.23 -1.18 8.58
C LYS A 162 25.66 0.19 8.20
N VAL A 163 24.50 0.57 8.75
CA VAL A 163 23.82 1.85 8.46
C VAL A 163 24.46 3.01 9.23
N SER A 164 25.03 2.77 10.41
CA SER A 164 25.78 3.79 11.15
C SER A 164 27.16 4.10 10.53
N HIS A 165 27.74 3.19 9.75
CA HIS A 165 29.04 3.39 9.10
C HIS A 165 28.94 4.04 7.71
N ILE A 166 27.75 4.03 7.08
CA ILE A 166 27.51 4.80 5.86
C ILE A 166 27.08 6.19 6.31
N GLY A 167 28.08 7.06 6.55
CA GLY A 167 27.85 8.49 6.67
C GLY A 167 27.18 9.00 5.41
N VAL A 168 25.85 9.14 5.45
CA VAL A 168 25.08 9.79 4.39
C VAL A 168 25.36 11.30 4.52
N HIS A 169 26.50 11.74 3.99
CA HIS A 169 26.66 13.11 3.53
C HIS A 169 25.74 13.27 2.31
N ILE A 170 24.54 13.79 2.57
CA ILE A 170 23.69 14.33 1.52
C ILE A 170 24.38 15.62 1.07
N VAL A 171 24.86 15.63 -0.18
CA VAL A 171 25.10 16.86 -0.94
C VAL A 171 23.76 17.33 -1.48
#